data_AF-A0A2D6T8Y7-F1
#
_entry.id   AF-A0A2D6T8Y7-F1
#
_cell.length_a   1.000
_cell.length_b   1.000
_cell.length_c   1.000
_cell.angle_alpha   90.00
_cell.angle_beta   90.00
_cell.angle_gamma   90.00
#
_symmetry.space_group_name_H-M   'P 1'
#
loop_
_entity.id
_entity.type
_entity.pdbx_description
1 polymer ?
#
loop_
_entity_poly.entity_id
_entity_poly.type
_entity_poly.pdbx_seq_one_letter_code
_entity_poly.pdbx_strand_id
1 'polypeptide(L)'
;MREPVQTLASHYLGTGRSEQWRHLDLPRRLLCESLDFATPMAARGKPGDEVWEGCESRAVRLEDLHTKPRETLEKVAAWVGIEWHENLLHSTFDGKLWTWRSDDTTVQGFQRQTIAKRHRGTVTPFDRLRLKLLLADKYAAWGYDIGWLFLLTPLRLAAFVLWIWPFRFETRLWRRRQPWDGSTLATIAGEYLRLRRQVVSRWWRGWRRREALIELL
;
A
#
# COMPACT_ATOMS: atom_id res chain seq x y z
N MET A 1 -5.23 7.78 0.06
CA MET A 1 -5.05 6.41 -0.44
C MET A 1 -4.58 6.45 -1.88
N ARG A 2 -3.66 5.57 -2.28
CA ARG A 2 -3.20 5.39 -3.67
C ARG A 2 -3.42 3.93 -4.04
N GLU A 3 -3.51 3.61 -5.34
CA GLU A 3 -3.64 2.21 -5.82
C GLU A 3 -2.73 1.27 -5.00
N PRO A 4 -3.26 0.24 -4.31
CA PRO A 4 -2.51 -0.53 -3.31
C PRO A 4 -1.17 -1.09 -3.83
N VAL A 5 -1.15 -1.59 -5.07
CA VAL A 5 0.05 -2.14 -5.69
C VAL A 5 1.08 -1.05 -5.99
N GLN A 6 0.64 0.15 -6.37
CA GLN A 6 1.56 1.28 -6.55
C GLN A 6 2.13 1.76 -5.22
N THR A 7 1.31 1.82 -4.17
CA THR A 7 1.74 2.17 -2.81
C THR A 7 2.84 1.21 -2.34
N LEU A 8 2.62 -0.10 -2.46
CA LEU A 8 3.61 -1.13 -2.11
C LEU A 8 4.90 -0.97 -2.91
N ALA A 9 4.79 -0.79 -4.24
CA ALA A 9 5.96 -0.66 -5.11
C ALA A 9 6.76 0.63 -4.84
N SER A 10 6.07 1.73 -4.55
CA SER A 10 6.67 3.01 -4.17
C SER A 10 7.39 2.90 -2.84
N HIS A 11 6.74 2.28 -1.84
CA HIS A 11 7.34 2.07 -0.53
C HIS A 11 8.59 1.17 -0.64
N TYR A 12 8.52 0.07 -1.38
CA TYR A 12 9.68 -0.80 -1.65
C TYR A 12 10.86 -0.05 -2.29
N LEU A 13 10.60 0.84 -3.26
CA LEU A 13 11.67 1.60 -3.91
C LEU A 13 12.27 2.68 -3.01
N GLY A 14 11.45 3.31 -2.14
CA GLY A 14 11.92 4.29 -1.17
C GLY A 14 12.74 3.66 -0.05
N THR A 15 12.23 2.59 0.56
CA THR A 15 12.87 1.93 1.71
C THR A 15 13.96 0.95 1.30
N GLY A 16 13.83 0.27 0.15
CA GLY A 16 14.82 -0.69 -0.36
C GLY A 16 16.15 -0.08 -0.81
N ARG A 17 16.30 1.24 -0.70
CA ARG A 17 17.58 1.96 -0.85
C ARG A 17 18.42 1.94 0.43
N SER A 18 17.84 1.68 1.61
CA SER A 18 18.64 1.59 2.84
C SER A 18 19.23 0.18 3.02
N GLU A 19 20.53 0.09 3.29
CA GLU A 19 21.26 -1.18 3.55
C GLU A 19 20.82 -1.87 4.85
N GLN A 20 20.00 -1.19 5.65
CA GLN A 20 19.60 -1.60 6.99
C GLN A 20 18.60 -2.77 7.00
N TRP A 21 17.91 -3.02 5.90
CA TRP A 21 16.93 -4.11 5.83
C TRP A 21 17.63 -5.46 5.75
N ARG A 22 17.70 -6.13 6.90
CA ARG A 22 18.10 -7.52 6.96
C ARG A 22 16.98 -8.38 6.35
N HIS A 23 17.33 -9.35 5.51
CA HIS A 23 16.43 -10.45 5.10
C HIS A 23 15.09 -10.04 4.43
N LEU A 24 14.13 -10.98 4.44
CA LEU A 24 12.75 -10.83 3.97
C LEU A 24 11.91 -9.89 4.86
N ASP A 25 12.50 -9.15 5.80
CA ASP A 25 11.77 -8.25 6.69
C ASP A 25 11.10 -7.10 5.96
N LEU A 26 11.76 -6.54 4.95
CA LEU A 26 11.15 -5.50 4.13
C LEU A 26 9.92 -6.03 3.36
N PRO A 27 10.01 -7.12 2.57
CA PRO A 27 8.85 -7.79 1.98
C PRO A 27 7.74 -8.12 2.99
N ARG A 28 8.12 -8.63 4.15
CA ARG A 28 7.20 -8.99 5.25
C ARG A 28 6.43 -7.79 5.73
N ARG A 29 7.14 -6.72 6.08
CA ARG A 29 6.58 -5.46 6.52
C ARG A 29 5.66 -4.89 5.44
N LEU A 30 6.13 -4.80 4.21
CA LEU A 30 5.36 -4.28 3.07
C LEU A 30 4.04 -5.01 2.84
N LEU A 31 4.06 -6.34 2.79
CA LEU A 31 2.86 -7.14 2.53
C LEU A 31 1.88 -7.06 3.71
N CYS A 32 2.40 -7.18 4.93
CA CYS A 32 1.62 -7.09 6.15
C CYS A 32 0.99 -5.70 6.33
N GLU A 33 1.75 -4.61 6.16
CA GLU A 33 1.23 -3.24 6.19
C GLU A 33 0.24 -2.99 5.06
N SER A 34 0.47 -3.54 3.86
CA SER A 34 -0.48 -3.49 2.74
C SER A 34 -1.81 -4.13 3.07
N LEU A 35 -1.85 -5.14 3.94
CA LEU A 35 -3.07 -5.72 4.46
C LEU A 35 -3.73 -4.88 5.56
N ASP A 36 -2.98 -4.03 6.26
CA ASP A 36 -3.49 -3.18 7.33
C ASP A 36 -3.86 -1.74 6.87
N PHE A 37 -3.33 -1.26 5.73
CA PHE A 37 -3.47 0.14 5.26
C PHE A 37 -4.91 0.64 5.03
N ALA A 38 -5.91 -0.26 5.06
CA ALA A 38 -7.32 0.07 4.84
C ALA A 38 -8.18 -0.02 6.10
N THR A 39 -7.60 -0.54 7.18
CA THR A 39 -8.22 -0.57 8.50
C THR A 39 -8.16 0.85 9.07
N PRO A 40 -9.29 1.44 9.51
CA PRO A 40 -9.37 2.73 10.18
C PRO A 40 -8.29 2.83 11.26
N MET A 41 -7.71 4.03 11.44
CA MET A 41 -6.66 4.21 12.45
C MET A 41 -7.14 3.81 13.85
N ALA A 42 -8.42 4.09 14.18
CA ALA A 42 -9.08 3.66 15.40
C ALA A 42 -9.12 2.13 15.58
N ALA A 43 -9.18 1.36 14.48
CA ALA A 43 -9.19 -0.09 14.51
C ALA A 43 -7.77 -0.73 14.55
N ARG A 44 -6.71 0.09 14.58
CA ARG A 44 -5.31 -0.38 14.73
C ARG A 44 -4.81 -0.43 16.18
N GLY A 45 -5.63 -0.04 17.15
CA GLY A 45 -5.31 -0.12 18.58
C GLY A 45 -5.02 -1.55 19.02
N LYS A 46 -4.14 -1.70 20.02
CA LYS A 46 -3.94 -2.99 20.69
C LYS A 46 -5.19 -3.36 21.50
N PRO A 47 -5.42 -4.66 21.78
CA PRO A 47 -6.46 -5.05 22.72
C PRO A 47 -6.23 -4.35 24.07
N GLY A 48 -7.16 -3.50 24.49
CA GLY A 48 -7.07 -2.71 25.72
C GLY A 48 -6.75 -1.22 25.53
N ASP A 49 -6.39 -0.78 24.31
CA ASP A 49 -6.34 0.65 24.01
C ASP A 49 -7.78 1.20 23.91
N GLU A 50 -7.99 2.45 24.32
CA GLU A 50 -9.26 3.15 24.11
C GLU A 50 -9.60 3.10 22.61
N VAL A 51 -10.67 2.39 22.29
CA VAL A 51 -11.23 2.39 20.95
C VAL A 51 -11.81 3.78 20.76
N TRP A 52 -11.17 4.60 19.93
CA TRP A 52 -11.75 5.86 19.50
C TRP A 52 -13.07 5.54 18.79
N GLU A 53 -14.19 5.80 19.46
CA GLU A 53 -15.53 5.69 18.88
C GLU A 53 -15.70 6.82 17.87
N GLY A 54 -15.28 6.58 16.63
CA GLY A 54 -15.30 7.64 15.62
C GLY A 54 -15.20 7.14 14.19
N CYS A 55 -16.26 7.40 13.42
CA CYS A 55 -16.30 7.39 11.96
C CYS A 55 -15.44 8.50 11.31
N GLU A 56 -14.42 9.00 12.01
CA GLU A 56 -13.67 10.23 11.70
C GLU A 56 -12.55 10.04 10.68
N SER A 57 -12.50 8.89 10.02
CA SER A 57 -11.53 8.64 8.96
C SER A 57 -12.24 8.59 7.62
N ARG A 58 -11.76 9.39 6.67
CA ARG A 58 -12.13 9.31 5.25
C ARG A 58 -10.90 9.14 4.39
N ALA A 59 -11.02 8.27 3.39
CA ALA A 59 -9.98 8.06 2.40
C ALA A 59 -10.16 9.04 1.25
N VAL A 60 -9.11 9.79 0.92
CA VAL A 60 -9.03 10.58 -0.31
C VAL A 60 -8.09 9.90 -1.28
N ARG A 61 -8.49 9.67 -2.53
CA ARG A 61 -7.59 9.11 -3.55
C ARG A 61 -6.52 10.12 -3.94
N LEU A 62 -5.28 9.66 -3.98
CA LEU A 62 -4.14 10.48 -4.41
C LEU A 62 -4.32 10.87 -5.89
N GLU A 63 -4.85 9.97 -6.70
CA GLU A 63 -5.15 10.20 -8.11
C GLU A 63 -6.15 11.35 -8.28
N ASP A 64 -7.22 11.38 -7.48
CA ASP A 64 -8.25 12.43 -7.55
C ASP A 64 -7.67 13.77 -7.06
N LEU A 65 -6.91 13.75 -5.96
CA LEU A 65 -6.22 14.92 -5.43
C LEU A 65 -5.28 15.56 -6.45
N HIS A 66 -4.58 14.77 -7.27
CA HIS A 66 -3.65 15.28 -8.28
C HIS A 66 -4.30 15.60 -9.63
N THR A 67 -5.48 15.05 -9.95
CA THR A 67 -6.16 15.27 -11.23
C THR A 67 -7.24 16.33 -11.15
N LYS A 68 -7.90 16.43 -10.00
CA LYS A 68 -8.98 17.37 -9.69
C LYS A 68 -8.80 17.95 -8.27
N PRO A 69 -7.71 18.69 -8.01
CA PRO A 69 -7.38 19.16 -6.66
C PRO A 69 -8.48 20.01 -6.03
N ARG A 70 -9.07 20.94 -6.79
CA ARG A 70 -10.16 21.79 -6.29
C ARG A 70 -11.38 20.99 -5.84
N GLU A 71 -11.96 20.19 -6.73
CA GLU A 71 -13.12 19.34 -6.42
C GLU A 71 -12.85 18.43 -5.20
N THR A 72 -11.64 17.85 -5.15
CA THR A 72 -11.26 16.96 -4.05
C THR A 72 -11.10 17.71 -2.73
N LEU A 73 -10.45 18.87 -2.74
CA LEU A 73 -10.21 19.66 -1.53
C LEU A 73 -11.46 20.37 -1.02
N GLU A 74 -12.40 20.76 -1.90
CA GLU A 74 -13.71 21.28 -1.50
C GLU A 74 -14.50 20.21 -0.71
N LYS A 75 -14.48 18.94 -1.16
CA LYS A 75 -15.07 17.82 -0.41
C LYS A 75 -14.39 17.62 0.95
N VAL A 76 -13.05 17.70 0.99
CA VAL A 76 -12.29 17.60 2.25
C VAL A 76 -12.65 18.74 3.18
N ALA A 77 -12.70 19.97 2.68
CA ALA A 77 -13.04 21.16 3.45
C ALA A 77 -14.44 21.04 4.06
N ALA A 78 -15.43 20.65 3.25
CA ALA A 78 -16.79 20.41 3.70
C ALA A 78 -16.87 19.30 4.76
N TRP A 79 -16.11 18.22 4.59
CA TRP A 79 -16.09 17.10 5.55
C TRP A 79 -15.46 17.47 6.88
N VAL A 80 -14.38 18.27 6.89
CA VAL A 80 -13.73 18.76 8.12
C VAL A 80 -14.49 19.93 8.75
N GLY A 81 -15.41 20.57 8.01
CA GLY A 81 -16.15 21.74 8.47
C GLY A 81 -15.35 23.04 8.41
N ILE A 82 -14.41 23.15 7.46
CA ILE A 82 -13.65 24.39 7.20
C ILE A 82 -14.21 25.10 5.95
N GLU A 83 -14.19 26.44 5.99
CA GLU A 83 -14.57 27.24 4.83
C GLU A 83 -13.53 27.09 3.70
N TRP A 84 -14.03 27.04 2.45
CA TRP A 84 -13.16 26.99 1.29
C TRP A 84 -12.31 28.27 1.17
N HIS A 85 -11.03 28.10 0.88
CA HIS A 85 -10.14 29.21 0.53
C HIS A 85 -9.15 28.79 -0.56
N GLU A 86 -8.87 29.67 -1.52
CA GLU A 86 -7.98 29.36 -2.67
C GLU A 86 -6.56 28.96 -2.24
N ASN A 87 -6.10 29.43 -1.08
CA ASN A 87 -4.82 29.00 -0.47
C ASN A 87 -4.70 27.48 -0.26
N LEU A 88 -5.81 26.74 -0.16
CA LEU A 88 -5.78 25.28 -0.06
C LEU A 88 -5.20 24.61 -1.33
N LEU A 89 -5.23 25.30 -2.47
CA LEU A 89 -4.61 24.84 -3.72
C LEU A 89 -3.09 25.02 -3.75
N HIS A 90 -2.53 25.74 -2.78
CA HIS A 90 -1.11 26.05 -2.73
C HIS A 90 -0.43 25.25 -1.63
N SER A 91 0.39 24.27 -2.03
CA SER A 91 1.28 23.59 -1.08
C SER A 91 2.40 24.55 -0.70
N THR A 92 2.36 25.06 0.52
CA THR A 92 3.34 26.02 1.05
C THR A 92 3.94 25.54 2.36
N PHE A 93 5.14 26.01 2.65
CA PHE A 93 5.81 25.86 3.93
C PHE A 93 6.52 27.17 4.25
N ASP A 94 6.17 27.81 5.37
CA ASP A 94 6.71 29.12 5.77
C ASP A 94 6.55 30.20 4.69
N GLY A 95 5.35 30.29 4.11
CA GLY A 95 5.01 31.26 3.05
C GLY A 95 5.67 31.01 1.69
N LYS A 96 6.53 29.98 1.56
CA LYS A 96 7.18 29.60 0.30
C LYS A 96 6.48 28.39 -0.31
N LEU A 97 6.48 28.32 -1.65
CA LEU A 97 5.99 27.13 -2.35
C LEU A 97 6.81 25.91 -1.93
N TRP A 98 6.12 24.87 -1.49
CA TRP A 98 6.76 23.63 -1.10
C TRP A 98 7.24 22.90 -2.36
N THR A 99 8.55 22.69 -2.43
CA THR A 99 9.21 21.95 -3.51
C THR A 99 10.10 20.88 -2.93
N TRP A 100 9.99 19.66 -3.44
CA TRP A 100 10.87 18.55 -3.08
C TRP A 100 11.67 18.09 -4.29
N ARG A 101 13.00 18.08 -4.18
CA ARG A 101 13.88 17.59 -5.25
C ARG A 101 14.37 16.18 -4.90
N SER A 102 14.12 15.23 -5.80
CA SER A 102 14.63 13.86 -5.70
C SER A 102 15.33 13.48 -6.99
N ASP A 103 16.64 13.26 -6.91
CA ASP A 103 17.58 12.91 -7.98
C ASP A 103 17.35 13.71 -9.28
N ASP A 104 16.36 13.30 -10.09
CA ASP A 104 16.06 13.82 -11.42
C ASP A 104 14.65 14.46 -11.55
N THR A 105 13.92 14.61 -10.45
CA THR A 105 12.55 15.16 -10.46
C THR A 105 12.31 16.18 -9.35
N THR A 106 11.72 17.31 -9.72
CA THR A 106 11.23 18.33 -8.77
C THR A 106 9.73 18.18 -8.62
N VAL A 107 9.29 17.79 -7.43
CA VAL A 107 7.87 17.69 -7.06
C VAL A 107 7.44 19.02 -6.45
N GLN A 108 6.40 19.62 -7.01
CA GLN A 108 5.84 20.90 -6.55
C GLN A 108 4.31 20.85 -6.68
N GLY A 109 3.60 20.88 -5.55
CA GLY A 109 2.13 20.87 -5.53
C GLY A 109 1.48 19.70 -6.27
N PHE A 110 0.32 19.95 -6.88
CA PHE A 110 -0.48 18.94 -7.58
C PHE A 110 0.08 18.65 -8.98
N GLN A 111 0.92 17.62 -9.09
CA GLN A 111 1.50 17.20 -10.37
C GLN A 111 1.03 15.82 -10.83
N ARG A 112 0.75 15.70 -12.13
CA ARG A 112 0.40 14.42 -12.77
C ARG A 112 1.60 13.47 -12.90
N GLN A 113 2.83 13.98 -12.81
CA GLN A 113 4.04 13.16 -12.92
C GLN A 113 4.16 12.15 -11.77
N THR A 114 3.73 12.53 -10.55
CA THR A 114 3.75 11.68 -9.36
C THR A 114 2.87 10.44 -9.53
N ILE A 115 1.68 10.61 -10.11
CA ILE A 115 0.73 9.52 -10.37
C ILE A 115 1.08 8.69 -11.61
N ALA A 116 1.82 9.27 -12.57
CA ALA A 116 2.19 8.58 -13.81
C ALA A 116 3.26 7.49 -13.62
N LYS A 117 4.01 7.51 -12.51
CA LYS A 117 5.07 6.52 -12.21
C LYS A 117 4.46 5.11 -12.02
N ARG A 118 4.37 4.34 -13.09
CA ARG A 118 4.02 2.92 -13.06
C ARG A 118 5.30 2.14 -12.75
N HIS A 119 5.50 1.69 -11.52
CA HIS A 119 6.66 0.93 -11.03
C HIS A 119 6.82 -0.48 -11.67
N ARG A 120 6.80 -0.57 -13.01
CA ARG A 120 6.86 -1.80 -13.82
C ARG A 120 8.14 -2.59 -13.58
N GLY A 121 9.22 -1.88 -13.24
CA GLY A 121 10.49 -2.51 -12.90
C GLY A 121 10.42 -3.34 -11.63
N THR A 122 9.59 -2.99 -10.64
CA THR A 122 9.58 -3.62 -9.30
C THR A 122 8.63 -4.80 -9.22
N VAL A 123 7.44 -4.67 -9.80
CA VAL A 123 6.33 -5.63 -9.67
C VAL A 123 5.96 -6.11 -11.07
N THR A 124 6.15 -7.41 -11.33
CA THR A 124 5.80 -8.02 -12.64
C THR A 124 4.29 -8.08 -12.85
N PRO A 125 3.80 -8.25 -14.09
CA PRO A 125 2.38 -8.48 -14.33
C PRO A 125 1.80 -9.63 -13.50
N PHE A 126 2.56 -10.70 -13.32
CA PHE A 126 2.16 -11.84 -12.48
C PHE A 126 2.10 -11.47 -10.98
N ASP A 127 3.07 -10.71 -10.47
CA ASP A 127 3.02 -10.19 -9.10
C ASP A 127 1.81 -9.28 -8.89
N ARG A 128 1.50 -8.43 -9.88
CA ARG A 128 0.32 -7.52 -9.83
C ARG A 128 -0.98 -8.30 -9.74
N LEU A 129 -1.14 -9.36 -10.54
CA LEU A 129 -2.31 -10.23 -10.50
C LEU A 129 -2.50 -10.80 -9.08
N ARG A 130 -1.44 -11.38 -8.50
CA ARG A 130 -1.46 -11.98 -7.17
C ARG A 130 -1.76 -10.97 -6.07
N LEU A 131 -1.17 -9.78 -6.14
CA LEU A 131 -1.42 -8.69 -5.19
C LEU A 131 -2.82 -8.11 -5.32
N LYS A 132 -3.37 -8.01 -6.54
CA LYS A 132 -4.75 -7.59 -6.77
C LYS A 132 -5.73 -8.57 -6.13
N LEU A 133 -5.53 -9.88 -6.30
CA LEU A 133 -6.37 -10.91 -5.65
C LEU A 133 -6.32 -10.83 -4.12
N LEU A 134 -5.13 -10.59 -3.56
CA LEU A 134 -4.97 -10.45 -2.11
C LEU A 134 -5.67 -9.20 -1.57
N LEU A 135 -5.52 -8.08 -2.27
CA LEU A 135 -5.97 -6.76 -1.82
C LEU A 135 -7.34 -6.37 -2.40
N ALA A 136 -8.09 -7.32 -2.98
CA ALA A 136 -9.29 -7.05 -3.75
C ALA A 136 -10.35 -6.25 -2.97
N ASP A 137 -10.54 -6.57 -1.69
CA ASP A 137 -11.49 -5.84 -0.83
C ASP A 137 -11.13 -4.35 -0.72
N LYS A 138 -9.83 -4.02 -0.71
CA LYS A 138 -9.34 -2.64 -0.64
C LYS A 138 -9.52 -1.90 -1.94
N TYR A 139 -9.31 -2.57 -3.07
CA TYR A 139 -9.61 -2.00 -4.37
C TYR A 139 -11.10 -1.64 -4.44
N ALA A 140 -11.98 -2.56 -4.03
CA ALA A 140 -13.41 -2.32 -4.01
C ALA A 140 -13.80 -1.18 -3.07
N ALA A 141 -13.32 -1.19 -1.82
CA ALA A 141 -13.65 -0.15 -0.83
C ALA A 141 -13.18 1.26 -1.23
N TRP A 142 -12.09 1.35 -2.00
CA TRP A 142 -11.55 2.64 -2.45
C TRP A 142 -11.99 3.02 -3.88
N GLY A 143 -12.96 2.30 -4.46
CA GLY A 143 -13.52 2.64 -5.77
C GLY A 143 -12.54 2.46 -6.94
N TYR A 144 -11.55 1.57 -6.82
CA TYR A 144 -10.69 1.21 -7.94
C TYR A 144 -11.31 0.08 -8.75
N ASP A 145 -11.28 0.21 -10.09
CA ASP A 145 -11.71 -0.86 -10.98
C ASP A 145 -10.73 -2.05 -10.92
N ILE A 146 -11.23 -3.16 -10.39
CA ILE A 146 -10.52 -4.43 -10.31
C ILE A 146 -11.21 -5.54 -11.11
N GLY A 147 -12.44 -5.33 -11.58
CA GLY A 147 -13.27 -6.37 -12.19
C GLY A 147 -13.82 -7.40 -11.18
N TRP A 148 -15.05 -7.87 -11.44
CA TRP A 148 -15.80 -8.76 -10.53
C TRP A 148 -15.11 -10.10 -10.25
N LEU A 149 -14.33 -10.62 -11.21
CA LEU A 149 -13.61 -11.89 -11.06
C LEU A 149 -12.69 -11.90 -9.83
N PHE A 150 -12.07 -10.77 -9.51
CA PHE A 150 -11.15 -10.65 -8.37
C PHE A 150 -11.86 -10.68 -7.02
N LEU A 151 -13.18 -10.45 -7.00
CA LEU A 151 -14.00 -10.49 -5.80
C LEU A 151 -14.51 -11.91 -5.50
N LEU A 152 -14.39 -12.84 -6.46
CA LEU A 152 -14.80 -14.23 -6.27
C LEU A 152 -13.95 -14.94 -5.23
N THR A 153 -14.59 -15.35 -4.12
CA THR A 153 -13.96 -16.11 -3.04
C THR A 153 -13.17 -17.34 -3.50
N PRO A 154 -13.67 -18.24 -4.37
CA PRO A 154 -12.89 -19.41 -4.79
C PRO A 154 -11.62 -19.02 -5.54
N LEU A 155 -11.67 -17.97 -6.37
CA LEU A 155 -10.49 -17.49 -7.08
C LEU A 155 -9.46 -16.89 -6.11
N ARG A 156 -9.92 -16.17 -5.08
CA ARG A 156 -9.06 -15.62 -4.02
C ARG A 156 -8.41 -16.71 -3.19
N LEU A 157 -9.13 -17.78 -2.87
CA LEU A 157 -8.57 -18.94 -2.16
C LEU A 157 -7.56 -19.68 -3.03
N ALA A 158 -7.88 -19.91 -4.31
CA ALA A 158 -6.96 -20.51 -5.28
C ALA A 158 -5.70 -19.65 -5.47
N ALA A 159 -5.83 -18.32 -5.34
CA ALA A 159 -4.69 -17.41 -5.41
C ALA A 159 -3.61 -17.76 -4.39
N PHE A 160 -3.93 -18.32 -3.23
CA PHE A 160 -2.92 -18.72 -2.24
C PHE A 160 -1.97 -19.81 -2.75
N VAL A 161 -2.41 -20.66 -3.69
CA VAL A 161 -1.50 -21.61 -4.35
C VAL A 161 -0.45 -20.85 -5.15
N LEU A 162 -0.85 -19.78 -5.85
CA LEU A 162 0.05 -18.90 -6.60
C LEU A 162 1.03 -18.13 -5.70
N TRP A 163 0.77 -18.07 -4.40
CA TRP A 163 1.62 -17.40 -3.41
C TRP A 163 2.78 -18.26 -2.93
N ILE A 164 2.81 -19.56 -3.28
CA ILE A 164 3.98 -20.41 -3.04
C ILE A 164 5.19 -19.86 -3.81
N TRP A 165 4.98 -19.26 -4.99
CA TRP A 165 6.05 -18.64 -5.76
C TRP A 165 6.51 -17.30 -5.17
N PRO A 166 7.82 -17.02 -5.17
CA PRO A 166 8.33 -15.75 -4.67
C PRO A 166 7.94 -14.59 -5.58
N PHE A 167 7.86 -13.39 -5.01
CA PHE A 167 7.67 -12.16 -5.79
C PHE A 167 9.01 -11.70 -6.40
N ARG A 168 8.95 -10.90 -7.49
CA ARG A 168 10.18 -10.35 -8.09
C ARG A 168 11.00 -9.51 -7.13
N PHE A 169 10.36 -8.77 -6.24
CA PHE A 169 11.08 -7.98 -5.24
C PHE A 169 11.77 -8.86 -4.18
N GLU A 170 11.21 -10.02 -3.82
CA GLU A 170 11.85 -10.98 -2.91
C GLU A 170 13.06 -11.64 -3.57
N THR A 171 12.90 -12.14 -4.79
CA THR A 171 14.01 -12.76 -5.54
C THR A 171 15.16 -11.80 -5.81
N ARG A 172 14.88 -10.51 -6.02
CA ARG A 172 15.92 -9.48 -6.13
C ARG A 172 16.74 -9.31 -4.86
N LEU A 173 16.08 -9.34 -3.70
CA LEU A 173 16.77 -9.27 -2.42
C LEU A 173 17.66 -10.51 -2.22
N TRP A 174 17.19 -11.69 -2.58
CA TRP A 174 17.99 -12.93 -2.50
C TRP A 174 19.21 -12.91 -3.43
N ARG A 175 19.07 -12.38 -4.66
CA ARG A 175 20.18 -12.27 -5.61
C ARG A 175 21.29 -11.34 -5.14
N ARG A 176 20.97 -10.29 -4.38
CA ARG A 176 21.98 -9.39 -3.78
C ARG A 176 22.84 -10.09 -2.73
N ARG A 177 22.46 -11.29 -2.28
CA ARG A 177 23.05 -12.01 -1.16
C ARG A 177 23.95 -13.17 -1.56
N GLN A 178 24.42 -13.20 -2.81
CA GLN A 178 25.41 -14.21 -3.20
C GLN A 178 26.74 -13.95 -2.49
N PRO A 179 27.48 -14.98 -2.05
CA PRO A 179 27.27 -16.42 -2.36
C PRO A 179 26.23 -17.11 -1.47
N TRP A 180 25.64 -18.19 -1.98
CA TRP A 180 24.65 -19.00 -1.26
C TRP A 180 25.32 -20.25 -0.69
N ASP A 181 25.41 -20.33 0.63
CA ASP A 181 25.77 -21.56 1.34
C ASP A 181 24.51 -22.38 1.70
N GLY A 182 24.64 -23.69 1.92
CA GLY A 182 23.53 -24.58 2.29
C GLY A 182 22.82 -24.12 3.57
N SER A 183 23.57 -23.61 4.56
CA SER A 183 23.03 -23.00 5.78
C SER A 183 22.16 -21.75 5.50
N THR A 184 22.56 -20.97 4.51
CA THR A 184 21.88 -19.75 4.07
C THR A 184 20.56 -20.09 3.37
N LEU A 185 20.53 -21.15 2.56
CA LEU A 185 19.31 -21.62 1.89
C LEU A 185 18.25 -22.09 2.89
N ALA A 186 18.63 -22.87 3.91
CA ALA A 186 17.71 -23.33 4.95
C ALA A 186 17.09 -22.16 5.72
N THR A 187 17.90 -21.14 6.03
CA THR A 187 17.44 -19.93 6.72
C THR A 187 16.48 -19.13 5.84
N ILE A 188 16.80 -18.93 4.55
CA ILE A 188 15.91 -18.24 3.59
C ILE A 188 14.58 -18.98 3.46
N ALA A 189 14.59 -20.31 3.34
CA ALA A 189 13.37 -21.11 3.25
C ALA A 189 12.50 -20.98 4.51
N GLY A 190 13.10 -21.06 5.70
CA GLY A 190 12.39 -20.87 6.97
C GLY A 190 11.77 -19.48 7.11
N GLU A 191 12.51 -18.43 6.75
CA GLU A 191 12.00 -17.06 6.74
C GLU A 191 10.88 -16.85 5.72
N TYR A 192 11.00 -17.47 4.55
CA TYR A 192 10.00 -17.41 3.50
C TYR A 192 8.68 -18.07 3.92
N LEU A 193 8.74 -19.26 4.53
CA LEU A 193 7.57 -19.94 5.07
C LEU A 193 6.92 -19.12 6.19
N ARG A 194 7.74 -18.54 7.09
CA ARG A 194 7.25 -17.65 8.16
C ARG A 194 6.53 -16.42 7.59
N LEU A 195 7.11 -15.79 6.57
CA LEU A 195 6.50 -14.67 5.85
C LEU A 195 5.13 -15.06 5.28
N ARG A 196 5.05 -16.17 4.53
CA ARG A 196 3.79 -16.62 3.91
C ARG A 196 2.73 -16.94 4.96
N ARG A 197 3.09 -17.64 6.05
CA ARG A 197 2.17 -17.93 7.16
C ARG A 197 1.63 -16.66 7.80
N GLN A 198 2.46 -15.63 7.99
CA GLN A 198 2.03 -14.34 8.54
C GLN A 198 1.07 -13.59 7.60
N VAL A 199 1.36 -13.56 6.31
CA VAL A 199 0.48 -12.89 5.33
C VAL A 199 -0.87 -13.60 5.24
N VAL A 200 -0.87 -14.94 5.15
CA VAL A 200 -2.10 -15.74 5.12
C VAL A 200 -2.92 -15.55 6.39
N SER A 201 -2.29 -15.61 7.57
CA SER A 201 -3.01 -15.46 8.84
C SER A 201 -3.60 -14.06 9.00
N ARG A 202 -2.89 -13.02 8.55
CA ARG A 202 -3.42 -11.64 8.54
C ARG A 202 -4.59 -11.48 7.58
N TRP A 203 -4.44 -11.94 6.34
CA TRP A 203 -5.51 -11.90 5.36
C TRP A 203 -6.75 -12.66 5.85
N TRP A 204 -6.56 -13.85 6.42
CA TRP A 204 -7.65 -14.67 6.95
C TRP A 204 -8.40 -13.98 8.09
N ARG A 205 -7.67 -13.30 8.99
CA ARG A 205 -8.29 -12.50 10.06
C ARG A 205 -9.12 -11.36 9.50
N GLY A 206 -8.58 -10.58 8.57
CA GLY A 206 -9.31 -9.47 7.93
C GLY A 206 -10.55 -9.96 7.19
N TRP A 207 -10.42 -11.06 6.45
CA TRP A 207 -11.52 -11.69 5.72
C TRP A 207 -12.63 -12.19 6.67
N ARG A 208 -12.27 -12.89 7.76
CA ARG A 208 -13.25 -13.38 8.74
C ARG A 208 -13.94 -12.26 9.51
N ARG A 209 -13.20 -11.22 9.90
CA ARG A 209 -13.72 -10.13 10.73
C ARG A 209 -14.57 -9.14 9.95
N ARG A 210 -14.54 -9.19 8.61
CA ARG A 210 -15.15 -8.17 7.73
C ARG A 210 -14.79 -6.77 8.25
N GLU A 211 -13.50 -6.55 8.51
CA GLU A 211 -13.03 -5.29 9.10
C GLU A 211 -13.62 -4.12 8.30
N ALA A 212 -14.23 -3.17 9.01
CA ALA A 212 -14.76 -1.97 8.39
C ALA A 212 -13.60 -1.29 7.64
N LEU A 213 -13.76 -1.11 6.34
CA LEU A 213 -12.76 -0.45 5.51
C LEU A 213 -13.03 1.06 5.54
N ILE A 214 -11.97 1.87 5.54
CA ILE A 214 -12.13 3.33 5.48
C ILE A 214 -12.92 3.70 4.22
N GLU A 215 -14.02 4.41 4.41
CA GLU A 215 -14.89 4.90 3.33
C GLU A 215 -14.18 5.97 2.51
N LEU A 216 -14.45 5.96 1.20
CA LEU A 216 -14.00 7.00 0.29
C LEU A 216 -14.80 8.29 0.53
N LEU A 217 -14.12 9.43 0.46
CA LEU A 217 -14.72 10.76 0.47
C LEU A 217 -15.36 11.13 -0.88
#